data_AF-R5GF94-F1
#
_entry.id   AF-R5GF94-F1
#
_cell.length_a   1.000
_cell.length_b   1.000
_cell.length_c   1.000
_cell.angle_alpha   90.00
_cell.angle_beta   90.00
_cell.angle_gamma   90.00
#
_symmetry.space_group_name_H-M   'P 1'
#
loop_
_entity.id
_entity.type
_entity.pdbx_description
1 polymer ?
#
loop_
_entity_poly.entity_id
_entity_poly.type
_entity_poly.pdbx_seq_one_letter_code
_entity_poly.pdbx_strand_id
1 'polypeptide(L)' 'MEALESEIGQLEAEKKEIETALCSGTLDVDELTRLSKRLPSLEEELDTKSTRWLELMEIEG' A
#
# COMPACT_ATOMS: atom_id res chain seq x y z
N MET A 1 -14.50 4.61 -10.75
CA MET A 1 -13.19 3.93 -10.66
C MET A 1 -12.02 4.85 -10.32
N GLU A 2 -11.97 6.09 -10.83
CA GLU A 2 -10.84 7.03 -10.62
C GLU A 2 -10.40 7.22 -9.16
N ALA A 3 -11.35 7.27 -8.21
CA ALA A 3 -11.01 7.40 -6.79
C ALA A 3 -10.26 6.16 -6.25
N LEU A 4 -10.70 4.95 -6.63
CA LEU A 4 -10.03 3.70 -6.23
C LEU A 4 -8.65 3.59 -6.88
N GLU A 5 -8.54 3.95 -8.16
CA GLU A 5 -7.26 3.96 -8.87
C GLU A 5 -6.27 4.95 -8.23
N SER A 6 -6.73 6.15 -7.87
CA SER A 6 -5.91 7.13 -7.16
C SER A 6 -5.50 6.65 -5.77
N GLU A 7 -6.43 6.06 -5.00
CA GLU A 7 -6.14 5.49 -3.68
C GLU A 7 -5.11 4.35 -3.76
N ILE A 8 -5.28 3.42 -4.72
CA ILE A 8 -4.32 2.33 -4.95
C ILE A 8 -2.95 2.91 -5.31
N GLY A 9 -2.88 3.91 -6.20
CA GLY A 9 -1.62 4.56 -6.57
C GLY A 9 -0.92 5.26 -5.39
N GLN A 10 -1.69 5.88 -4.48
CA GLN A 10 -1.15 6.48 -3.26
C GLN A 10 -0.63 5.42 -2.29
N LEU A 11 -1.36 4.32 -2.11
CA LEU A 11 -0.94 3.22 -1.24
C LEU A 11 0.31 2.50 -1.79
N GLU A 12 0.40 2.28 -3.10
CA GLU A 12 1.62 1.75 -3.75
C GLU A 12 2.83 2.67 -3.56
N ALA A 13 2.63 3.99 -3.64
CA ALA A 13 3.69 4.95 -3.36
C ALA A 13 4.13 4.88 -1.89
N GLU A 14 3.19 4.88 -0.94
CA GLU A 14 3.47 4.72 0.50
C GLU A 14 4.21 3.40 0.74
N LYS A 15 3.77 2.28 0.15
CA LYS A 15 4.43 0.97 0.24
C LYS A 15 5.92 1.06 -0.11
N LYS A 16 6.21 1.65 -1.27
CA LYS A 16 7.57 1.77 -1.79
C LYS A 16 8.45 2.67 -0.92
N GLU A 17 7.89 3.74 -0.38
CA GLU A 17 8.58 4.60 0.58
C GLU A 17 8.92 3.82 1.87
N ILE A 18 7.97 3.04 2.39
CA ILE A 18 8.18 2.18 3.56
C ILE A 18 9.28 1.14 3.30
N GLU A 19 9.24 0.44 2.17
CA GLU A 19 10.26 -0.54 1.79
C GLU A 19 11.65 0.10 1.65
N THR A 20 11.72 1.28 1.05
CA THR A 20 12.97 2.05 0.90
C THR A 20 13.52 2.45 2.27
N ALA A 21 12.65 2.91 3.17
CA ALA A 21 13.01 3.29 4.53
C ALA A 21 13.49 2.08 5.34
N LEU A 22 12.79 0.94 5.28
CA LEU A 22 13.19 -0.28 5.99
C LEU A 22 14.55 -0.82 5.50
N CYS A 23 14.86 -0.65 4.21
CA CYS A 23 16.14 -1.04 3.62
C CYS A 23 17.26 -0.01 3.81
N SER A 24 16.98 1.21 4.29
CA SER A 24 17.99 2.27 4.40
C SER A 24 18.99 2.05 5.54
N GLY A 25 18.58 1.31 6.58
CA GLY A 25 19.38 1.07 7.78
C GLY A 25 19.62 2.31 8.64
N THR A 26 18.94 3.43 8.37
CA THR A 26 19.09 4.70 9.10
C THR A 26 17.94 4.99 10.07
N LEU A 27 16.92 4.14 10.12
CA LEU A 27 15.74 4.32 10.96
C LEU A 27 16.03 4.02 12.42
N ASP A 28 15.33 4.72 13.31
CA ASP A 28 15.31 4.35 14.72
C ASP A 28 14.40 3.13 14.99
N VAL A 29 14.49 2.58 16.20
CA VAL A 29 13.75 1.35 16.58
C VAL A 29 12.23 1.57 16.56
N ASP A 30 11.76 2.76 16.89
CA ASP A 30 10.34 3.08 16.95
C ASP A 30 9.76 3.20 15.53
N GLU A 31 10.46 3.89 14.63
CA GLU A 31 10.15 4.00 13.22
C GLU A 31 10.20 2.63 12.53
N LEU A 32 11.25 1.85 12.76
CA LEU A 32 11.38 0.50 12.21
C LEU A 32 10.20 -0.37 12.67
N THR A 33 9.88 -0.37 13.96
CA THR A 33 8.76 -1.14 14.51
C THR A 33 7.42 -0.68 13.92
N ARG A 34 7.23 0.63 13.73
CA ARG A 34 6.02 1.20 13.12
C ARG A 34 5.89 0.76 11.66
N LEU A 35 6.95 0.91 10.88
CA LEU A 35 6.98 0.60 9.46
C LEU A 35 6.85 -0.91 9.20
N SER A 36 7.49 -1.76 10.00
CA SER A 36 7.32 -3.22 9.93
C SER A 36 5.89 -3.69 10.22
N LYS A 37 5.10 -2.91 10.97
CA LYS A 37 3.67 -3.18 11.19
C LYS A 37 2.78 -2.56 10.11
N ARG A 38 3.13 -1.37 9.63
CA ARG A 38 2.36 -0.66 8.59
C ARG A 38 2.43 -1.37 7.25
N LEU A 39 3.60 -1.89 6.87
CA LEU A 39 3.81 -2.57 5.58
C LEU A 39 2.79 -3.69 5.33
N PRO A 40 2.66 -4.73 6.20
CA PRO A 40 1.69 -5.80 5.96
C PRO A 40 0.23 -5.32 6.00
N SER A 41 -0.10 -4.32 6.84
CA SER A 41 -1.45 -3.73 6.88
C SER A 41 -1.79 -2.98 5.59
N LEU A 42 -0.80 -2.31 5.00
CA LEU A 42 -0.96 -1.58 3.75
C LEU A 42 -1.05 -2.54 2.56
N GLU A 43 -0.32 -3.66 2.58
CA GLU A 43 -0.45 -4.72 1.58
C GLU A 43 -1.85 -5.36 1.59
N GLU A 44 -2.43 -5.62 2.77
CA GLU A 44 -3.81 -6.13 2.89
C GLU A 44 -4.85 -5.13 2.35
N GLU A 45 -4.64 -3.84 2.63
CA GLU A 45 -5.50 -2.76 2.11
C GLU A 45 -5.40 -2.65 0.58
N LEU A 46 -4.18 -2.73 0.03
CA LEU A 46 -3.93 -2.74 -1.41
C LEU A 46 -4.57 -3.93 -2.10
N ASP A 47 -4.41 -5.14 -1.57
CA ASP A 47 -5.00 -6.36 -2.13
C ASP A 47 -6.53 -6.23 -2.19
N THR A 48 -7.16 -5.85 -1.08
CA THR A 48 -8.61 -5.65 -1.00
C THR A 48 -9.12 -4.62 -2.01
N LYS A 49 -8.45 -3.46 -2.11
CA LYS A 49 -8.86 -2.40 -3.05
C LYS A 49 -8.62 -2.82 -4.49
N SER A 50 -7.52 -3.51 -4.77
CA SER A 50 -7.16 -3.99 -6.11
C SER A 50 -8.15 -5.04 -6.60
N THR A 51 -8.49 -6.04 -5.77
CA THR A 51 -9.53 -7.04 -6.09
C THR A 51 -10.86 -6.36 -6.39
N ARG A 52 -11.30 -5.44 -5.52
CA ARG A 52 -12.55 -4.71 -5.73
C ARG A 52 -12.55 -3.88 -7.01
N TRP A 53 -11.43 -3.24 -7.33
CA TRP A 53 -11.30 -2.45 -8.55
C TRP A 53 -11.38 -3.33 -9.81
N LEU A 54 -10.75 -4.52 -9.80
CA LEU A 54 -10.85 -5.50 -10.87
C LEU A 54 -12.30 -6.01 -11.07
N GLU A 55 -12.99 -6.36 -9.99
CA GLU A 55 -14.39 -6.78 -10.04
C GLU A 55 -15.29 -5.68 -10.61
N LEU A 56 -15.05 -4.42 -10.24
CA LEU A 56 -15.80 -3.29 -10.78
C LEU A 56 -15.53 -3.08 -12.28
N MET A 57 -14.28 -3.23 -12.73
CA MET A 57 -13.95 -3.18 -14.16
C MET A 57 -14.65 -4.27 -14.96
N GLU A 58 -14.81 -5.48 -14.40
CA GLU A 58 -15.52 -6.58 -15.05
C GLU A 58 -17.03 -6.33 -15.16
N ILE A 59 -17.63 -5.65 -14.16
CA ILE A 59 -19.07 -5.32 -14.16
C ILE A 59 -19.37 -4.12 -15.08
N GLU A 60 -18.46 -3.14 -15.14
CA GLU A 60 -18.63 -1.94 -15.99
C GLU A 60 -18.20 -2.15 -17.45
N GLY A 61 -17.55 -3.28 -17.78
CA GLY A 61 -17.14 -3.69 -19.13
C GLY A 61 -18.20 -4.48 -19.90
#